data_AF-A0A522AKQ3-F1
#
_entry.id   AF-A0A522AKQ3-F1
#
_cell.length_a   1.000
_cell.length_b   1.000
_cell.length_c   1.000
_cell.angle_alpha   90.00
_cell.angle_beta   90.00
_cell.angle_gamma   90.00
#
_symmetry.space_group_name_H-M   'P 1'
#
loop_
_entity.id
_entity.type
_entity.pdbx_description
1 polymer ?
#
loop_
_entity_poly.entity_id
_entity_poly.type
_entity_poly.pdbx_seq_one_letter_code
_entity_poly.pdbx_strand_id
1 'polypeptide(L)'
;MPDKLNFSFPVSLLSQEADLILNAGDKYTAQISPRLQPNFLAGTRTLAGQVALLGTEQKSKAGDLGTLTADQNRKFAALLEKVGAARDTAKRAFKGQDVKLREEFQVGINKPDDLGSVLQRARIILASVRKPANATTLGTKGWLDDDDEALELAIEALDDTDETQEAAKTTKASSTGDRNAKANELYEALLTVQNAANLQWPESNGANATIRAEFRLGKFPPRNSGNSEEKKKNKPTPPTPPA
;
A
#
# COMPACT_ATOMS: atom_id res chain seq x y z
N MET A 1 31.65 6.89 7.13
CA MET A 1 31.29 5.50 7.48
C MET A 1 29.86 5.28 7.02
N PRO A 2 29.45 4.10 6.52
CA PRO A 2 28.06 3.89 6.16
C PRO A 2 27.18 4.04 7.40
N ASP A 3 26.11 4.83 7.30
CA ASP A 3 25.17 5.01 8.41
C ASP A 3 24.61 3.65 8.82
N LYS A 4 24.60 3.39 10.13
CA LYS A 4 24.04 2.15 10.68
C LYS A 4 22.51 2.28 10.69
N LEU A 5 21.81 1.18 10.44
CA LEU A 5 20.35 1.13 10.62
C LEU A 5 20.01 1.36 12.10
N ASN A 6 19.02 2.22 12.35
CA ASN A 6 18.51 2.56 13.69
C ASN A 6 17.54 1.50 14.23
N PHE A 7 17.23 0.48 13.43
CA PHE A 7 16.34 -0.61 13.76
C PHE A 7 17.01 -1.97 13.49
N SER A 8 16.58 -3.00 14.22
CA SER A 8 17.18 -4.34 14.21
C SER A 8 16.42 -5.37 13.37
N PHE A 9 15.31 -4.98 12.75
CA PHE A 9 14.51 -5.85 11.89
C PHE A 9 14.81 -5.64 10.39
N PRO A 10 14.41 -6.57 9.50
CA PRO A 10 14.69 -6.44 8.07
C PRO A 10 14.02 -5.21 7.43
N VAL A 11 14.69 -4.56 6.48
CA VAL A 11 14.13 -3.44 5.70
C VAL A 11 12.84 -3.84 4.97
N SER A 12 12.70 -5.11 4.56
CA SER A 12 11.45 -5.62 3.98
C SER A 12 10.26 -5.54 4.93
N LEU A 13 10.49 -5.75 6.24
CA LEU A 13 9.46 -5.58 7.26
C LEU A 13 9.16 -4.10 7.48
N LEU A 14 10.18 -3.23 7.41
CA LEU A 14 9.97 -1.77 7.44
C LEU A 14 9.03 -1.33 6.33
N SER A 15 9.27 -1.76 5.09
CA SER A 15 8.43 -1.42 3.94
C SER A 15 6.99 -1.94 4.10
N GLN A 16 6.81 -3.18 4.57
CA GLN A 16 5.47 -3.74 4.79
C GLN A 16 4.69 -2.96 5.86
N GLU A 17 5.35 -2.61 6.97
CA GLU A 17 4.71 -1.85 8.05
C GLU A 17 4.47 -0.39 7.64
N ALA A 18 5.34 0.18 6.78
CA ALA A 18 5.15 1.51 6.20
C ALA A 18 3.82 1.61 5.46
N ASP A 19 3.52 0.66 4.58
CA ASP A 19 2.28 0.60 3.83
C ASP A 19 1.04 0.57 4.73
N LEU A 20 1.05 -0.29 5.76
CA LEU A 20 -0.06 -0.43 6.68
C LEU A 20 -0.30 0.85 7.49
N ILE A 21 0.77 1.48 7.98
CA ILE A 21 0.70 2.72 8.76
C ILE A 21 0.25 3.89 7.86
N LEU A 22 0.77 3.98 6.64
CA LEU A 22 0.44 5.06 5.70
C LEU A 22 -0.99 4.92 5.17
N ASN A 23 -1.49 3.72 4.91
CA ASN A 23 -2.90 3.52 4.57
C ASN A 23 -3.86 3.93 5.69
N ALA A 24 -3.53 3.60 6.94
CA ALA A 24 -4.28 4.10 8.08
C ALA A 24 -4.20 5.64 8.12
N GLY A 25 -3.02 6.18 7.81
CA GLY A 25 -2.81 7.61 7.64
C GLY A 25 -3.76 8.24 6.62
N ASP A 26 -3.78 7.70 5.41
CA ASP A 26 -4.61 8.15 4.29
C ASP A 26 -6.10 8.09 4.67
N LYS A 27 -6.55 6.95 5.22
CA LYS A 27 -7.93 6.72 5.69
C LYS A 27 -8.39 7.73 6.74
N TYR A 28 -7.49 8.16 7.63
CA TYR A 28 -7.80 9.11 8.71
C TYR A 28 -7.10 10.47 8.55
N THR A 29 -6.83 10.88 7.29
CA THR A 29 -6.08 12.09 6.97
C THR A 29 -6.68 13.34 7.61
N ALA A 30 -8.01 13.48 7.60
CA ALA A 30 -8.68 14.65 8.17
C ALA A 30 -8.41 14.82 9.67
N GLN A 31 -8.21 13.71 10.40
CA GLN A 31 -7.99 13.70 11.84
C GLN A 31 -6.51 13.82 12.22
N ILE A 32 -5.59 13.33 11.40
CA ILE A 32 -4.15 13.34 11.71
C ILE A 32 -3.37 14.46 11.03
N SER A 33 -3.82 14.97 9.88
CA SER A 33 -3.12 16.03 9.15
C SER A 33 -2.90 17.32 9.96
N PRO A 34 -3.77 17.75 10.90
CA PRO A 34 -3.49 18.91 11.74
C PRO A 34 -2.30 18.69 12.71
N ARG A 35 -1.88 17.45 12.91
CA ARG A 35 -0.77 17.06 13.81
C ARG A 35 0.54 16.81 13.07
N LEU A 36 0.52 16.90 11.74
CA LEU A 36 1.65 16.64 10.87
C LEU A 36 1.99 17.90 10.09
N GLN A 37 3.23 17.98 9.58
CA GLN A 37 3.58 19.03 8.64
C GLN A 37 2.74 18.90 7.35
N PRO A 38 2.49 19.99 6.62
CA PRO A 38 1.83 19.92 5.32
C PRO A 38 2.54 18.93 4.40
N ASN A 39 1.76 18.14 3.65
CA ASN A 39 2.24 17.12 2.71
C ASN A 39 3.11 16.00 3.33
N PHE A 40 3.16 15.87 4.66
CA PHE A 40 4.04 14.90 5.33
C PHE A 40 3.73 13.45 4.95
N LEU A 41 2.43 13.08 4.87
CA LEU A 41 2.02 11.72 4.48
C LEU A 41 2.43 11.40 3.04
N ALA A 42 2.21 12.34 2.11
CA ALA A 42 2.61 12.21 0.72
C ALA A 42 4.14 12.07 0.57
N GLY A 43 4.91 12.93 1.25
CA GLY A 43 6.37 12.84 1.28
C GLY A 43 6.88 11.53 1.87
N THR A 44 6.22 11.03 2.93
CA THR A 44 6.56 9.73 3.53
C THR A 44 6.22 8.57 2.59
N ARG A 45 5.15 8.66 1.79
CA ARG A 45 4.81 7.67 0.76
C ARG A 45 5.89 7.59 -0.32
N THR A 46 6.36 8.73 -0.80
CA THR A 46 7.48 8.81 -1.76
C THR A 46 8.74 8.16 -1.19
N LEU A 47 9.07 8.47 0.06
CA LEU A 47 10.21 7.89 0.76
C LEU A 47 10.08 6.37 0.95
N ALA A 48 8.87 5.88 1.29
CA ALA A 48 8.58 4.45 1.38
C ALA A 48 8.80 3.73 0.05
N GLY A 49 8.37 4.34 -1.07
CA GLY A 49 8.63 3.85 -2.42
C GLY A 49 10.12 3.76 -2.74
N GLN A 50 10.91 4.78 -2.38
CA GLN A 50 12.36 4.78 -2.56
C GLN A 50 13.03 3.63 -1.81
N VAL A 51 12.70 3.44 -0.53
CA VAL A 51 13.30 2.37 0.30
C VAL A 51 12.91 0.98 -0.22
N ALA A 52 11.67 0.79 -0.70
CA ALA A 52 11.23 -0.47 -1.28
C ALA A 52 12.03 -0.84 -2.54
N LEU A 53 12.27 0.12 -3.45
CA LEU A 53 13.08 -0.08 -4.66
C LEU A 53 14.56 -0.36 -4.34
N LEU A 54 15.11 0.29 -3.30
CA LEU A 54 16.50 0.09 -2.91
C LEU A 54 16.76 -1.28 -2.26
N GLY A 55 15.74 -1.88 -1.63
CA GLY A 55 15.79 -3.24 -1.12
C GLY A 55 15.71 -4.32 -2.21
N THR A 56 15.12 -4.00 -3.36
CA THR A 56 14.93 -4.92 -4.49
C THR A 56 16.10 -4.93 -5.48
N GLU A 57 16.84 -3.82 -5.65
CA GLU A 57 18.10 -3.80 -6.43
C GLU A 57 19.15 -4.80 -5.91
N GLN A 58 19.08 -5.22 -4.64
CA GLN A 58 19.95 -6.27 -4.10
C GLN A 58 19.54 -7.69 -4.57
N LYS A 59 18.32 -7.86 -5.13
CA LYS A 59 17.75 -9.16 -5.52
C LYS A 59 17.30 -9.29 -6.98
N SER A 60 17.12 -8.23 -7.77
CA SER A 60 16.51 -8.35 -9.11
C SER A 60 17.47 -8.07 -10.28
N LYS A 61 18.18 -9.12 -10.70
CA LYS A 61 18.16 -9.49 -12.12
C LYS A 61 17.00 -10.47 -12.32
N ALA A 62 15.75 -9.98 -12.35
CA ALA A 62 14.59 -10.65 -12.94
C ALA A 62 13.26 -9.94 -12.56
N GLY A 63 12.57 -9.40 -13.56
CA GLY A 63 11.11 -9.30 -13.60
C GLY A 63 10.48 -8.09 -12.93
N ASP A 64 10.19 -7.05 -13.74
CA ASP A 64 9.51 -5.79 -13.40
C ASP A 64 8.09 -5.90 -12.83
N LEU A 65 7.58 -7.11 -12.57
CA LEU A 65 6.29 -7.33 -11.90
C LEU A 65 6.41 -7.77 -10.43
N GLY A 66 7.62 -8.08 -9.95
CA GLY A 66 7.84 -8.72 -8.65
C GLY A 66 7.92 -7.78 -7.44
N THR A 67 7.75 -6.47 -7.64
CA THR A 67 8.15 -5.44 -6.66
C THR A 67 7.02 -4.52 -6.22
N LEU A 68 5.76 -4.95 -6.37
CA LEU A 68 4.63 -4.23 -5.81
C LEU A 68 4.52 -4.51 -4.31
N THR A 69 4.30 -3.47 -3.50
CA THR A 69 4.00 -3.66 -2.09
C THR A 69 2.67 -4.40 -1.88
N ALA A 70 2.40 -4.91 -0.67
CA ALA A 70 1.18 -5.68 -0.41
C ALA A 70 -0.10 -4.88 -0.74
N ASP A 71 -0.05 -3.55 -0.64
CA ASP A 71 -1.16 -2.68 -1.00
C ASP A 71 -1.26 -2.44 -2.49
N GLN A 72 -0.14 -2.26 -3.16
CA GLN A 72 -0.11 -2.11 -4.60
C GLN A 72 -0.56 -3.40 -5.28
N ASN A 73 -0.21 -4.58 -4.74
CA ASN A 73 -0.76 -5.86 -5.17
C ASN A 73 -2.27 -5.96 -4.92
N ARG A 74 -2.78 -5.43 -3.80
CA ARG A 74 -4.23 -5.38 -3.54
C ARG A 74 -4.95 -4.45 -4.52
N LYS A 75 -4.41 -3.26 -4.78
CA LYS A 75 -4.94 -2.31 -5.78
C LYS A 75 -4.89 -2.89 -7.19
N PHE A 76 -3.78 -3.54 -7.56
CA PHE A 76 -3.63 -4.24 -8.83
C PHE A 76 -4.60 -5.41 -8.97
N ALA A 77 -4.76 -6.22 -7.93
CA ALA A 77 -5.76 -7.29 -7.91
C ALA A 77 -7.19 -6.74 -8.04
N ALA A 78 -7.51 -5.64 -7.36
CA ALA A 78 -8.81 -4.98 -7.48
C ALA A 78 -9.05 -4.46 -8.91
N LEU A 79 -8.04 -3.83 -9.54
CA LEU A 79 -8.12 -3.43 -10.94
C LEU A 79 -8.38 -4.63 -11.86
N LEU A 80 -7.61 -5.71 -11.70
CA LEU A 80 -7.77 -6.92 -12.52
C LEU A 80 -9.14 -7.58 -12.31
N GLU A 81 -9.67 -7.57 -11.09
CA GLU A 81 -11.02 -8.04 -10.78
C GLU A 81 -12.07 -7.23 -11.54
N LYS A 82 -12.02 -5.89 -11.46
CA LYS A 82 -12.98 -5.00 -12.14
C LYS A 82 -12.88 -5.08 -13.66
N VAL A 83 -11.65 -5.14 -14.20
CA VAL A 83 -11.41 -5.37 -15.63
C VAL A 83 -11.95 -6.74 -16.07
N GLY A 84 -11.77 -7.78 -15.25
CA GLY A 84 -12.32 -9.11 -15.48
C GLY A 84 -13.85 -9.10 -15.53
N ALA A 85 -14.49 -8.47 -14.56
CA ALA A 85 -15.94 -8.31 -14.49
C ALA A 85 -16.49 -7.56 -15.71
N ALA A 86 -15.85 -6.46 -16.13
CA ALA A 86 -16.23 -5.71 -17.33
C ALA A 86 -16.16 -6.58 -18.59
N ARG A 87 -15.06 -7.32 -18.77
CA ARG A 87 -14.86 -8.22 -19.92
C ARG A 87 -15.88 -9.34 -19.95
N ASP A 88 -16.18 -9.96 -18.81
CA ASP A 88 -17.12 -11.07 -18.75
C ASP A 88 -18.56 -10.59 -18.97
N THR A 89 -18.92 -9.41 -18.48
CA THR A 89 -20.20 -8.78 -18.78
C THR A 89 -20.32 -8.44 -20.27
N ALA A 90 -19.27 -7.88 -20.87
CA ALA A 90 -19.22 -7.62 -22.31
C ALA A 90 -19.38 -8.88 -23.16
N LYS A 91 -18.69 -9.99 -22.82
CA LYS A 91 -18.85 -11.29 -23.52
C LYS A 91 -20.29 -11.80 -23.49
N ARG A 92 -21.02 -11.56 -22.38
CA ARG A 92 -22.44 -11.93 -22.24
C ARG A 92 -23.36 -10.99 -23.01
N ALA A 93 -23.04 -9.70 -23.06
CA ALA A 93 -23.83 -8.66 -23.72
C ALA A 93 -23.71 -8.70 -25.25
N PHE A 94 -22.49 -8.94 -25.77
CA PHE A 94 -22.16 -8.84 -27.19
C PHE A 94 -21.73 -10.18 -27.80
N LYS A 95 -22.41 -11.27 -27.42
CA LYS A 95 -22.09 -12.62 -27.88
C LYS A 95 -22.07 -12.67 -29.43
N GLY A 96 -20.96 -13.14 -30.00
CA GLY A 96 -20.76 -13.23 -31.45
C GLY A 96 -20.20 -11.97 -32.12
N GLN A 97 -19.95 -10.89 -31.37
CA GLN A 97 -19.33 -9.66 -31.88
C GLN A 97 -17.84 -9.61 -31.53
N ASP A 98 -17.05 -10.55 -32.05
CA ASP A 98 -15.65 -10.75 -31.66
C ASP A 98 -14.76 -9.51 -31.90
N VAL A 99 -15.02 -8.76 -32.99
CA VAL A 99 -14.31 -7.52 -33.30
C VAL A 99 -14.54 -6.48 -32.20
N LYS A 100 -15.80 -6.26 -31.82
CA LYS A 100 -16.18 -5.32 -30.75
C LYS A 100 -15.60 -5.75 -29.40
N LEU A 101 -15.67 -7.04 -29.07
CA LEU A 101 -15.12 -7.59 -27.84
C LEU A 101 -13.60 -7.36 -27.76
N ARG A 102 -12.88 -7.51 -28.87
CA ARG A 102 -11.44 -7.30 -28.91
C ARG A 102 -11.04 -5.83 -28.91
N GLU A 103 -11.70 -4.99 -29.70
CA GLU A 103 -11.32 -3.58 -29.87
C GLU A 103 -11.75 -2.71 -28.70
N GLU A 104 -12.99 -2.86 -28.23
CA GLU A 104 -13.55 -1.99 -27.20
C GLU A 104 -13.31 -2.54 -25.79
N PHE A 105 -13.49 -3.85 -25.60
CA PHE A 105 -13.38 -4.48 -24.29
C PHE A 105 -12.03 -5.19 -24.07
N GLN A 106 -11.12 -5.09 -25.05
CA GLN A 106 -9.78 -5.65 -24.98
C GLN A 106 -9.78 -7.16 -24.64
N VAL A 107 -10.85 -7.88 -25.01
CA VAL A 107 -10.98 -9.32 -24.74
C VAL A 107 -9.93 -10.07 -25.54
N GLY A 108 -9.18 -10.94 -24.85
CA GLY A 108 -8.09 -11.71 -25.44
C GLY A 108 -6.76 -10.95 -25.55
N ILE A 109 -6.71 -9.67 -25.15
CA ILE A 109 -5.48 -8.88 -25.11
C ILE A 109 -4.96 -8.84 -23.66
N ASN A 110 -3.87 -9.58 -23.42
CA ASN A 110 -3.25 -9.73 -22.10
C ASN A 110 -1.76 -9.35 -22.07
N LYS A 111 -1.21 -8.86 -23.18
CA LYS A 111 0.20 -8.43 -23.29
C LYS A 111 0.30 -7.11 -24.06
N PRO A 112 1.35 -6.30 -23.81
CA PRO A 112 2.38 -6.47 -22.75
C PRO A 112 1.82 -6.24 -21.34
N ASP A 113 2.40 -6.86 -20.32
CA ASP A 113 1.88 -6.96 -18.95
C ASP A 113 2.48 -5.94 -17.97
N ASP A 114 3.28 -5.00 -18.45
CA ASP A 114 3.75 -3.87 -17.65
C ASP A 114 2.56 -3.01 -17.16
N LEU A 115 2.76 -2.34 -16.01
CA LEU A 115 1.71 -1.59 -15.32
C LEU A 115 1.08 -0.52 -16.22
N GLY A 116 1.89 0.24 -16.97
CA GLY A 116 1.41 1.26 -17.91
C GLY A 116 0.49 0.67 -18.98
N SER A 117 0.87 -0.47 -19.56
CA SER A 117 0.05 -1.18 -20.54
C SER A 117 -1.22 -1.79 -19.94
N VAL A 118 -1.19 -2.25 -18.69
CA VAL A 118 -2.39 -2.73 -17.97
C VAL A 118 -3.36 -1.58 -17.72
N LEU A 119 -2.86 -0.44 -17.24
CA LEU A 119 -3.66 0.77 -17.01
C LEU A 119 -4.26 1.33 -18.29
N GLN A 120 -3.48 1.37 -19.37
CA GLN A 120 -3.98 1.80 -20.68
C GLN A 120 -5.16 0.91 -21.14
N ARG A 121 -5.04 -0.41 -21.00
CA ARG A 121 -6.15 -1.33 -21.32
C ARG A 121 -7.36 -1.09 -20.44
N ALA A 122 -7.16 -0.89 -19.13
CA ALA A 122 -8.26 -0.60 -18.21
C ALA A 122 -9.00 0.69 -18.59
N ARG A 123 -8.27 1.76 -18.97
CA ARG A 123 -8.85 3.02 -19.47
C ARG A 123 -9.65 2.84 -20.76
N ILE A 124 -9.16 2.03 -21.71
CA ILE A 124 -9.91 1.71 -22.94
C ILE A 124 -11.23 0.99 -22.61
N ILE A 125 -11.19 0.06 -21.66
CA ILE A 125 -12.37 -0.67 -21.20
C ILE A 125 -13.35 0.28 -20.51
N LEU A 126 -12.88 1.15 -19.60
CA LEU A 126 -13.69 2.17 -18.92
C LEU A 126 -14.39 3.09 -19.94
N ALA A 127 -13.65 3.60 -20.92
CA ALA A 127 -14.22 4.42 -21.98
C ALA A 127 -15.27 3.66 -22.80
N SER A 128 -15.12 2.35 -22.95
CA SER A 128 -16.02 1.49 -23.72
C SER A 128 -17.29 1.11 -22.98
N VAL A 129 -17.23 0.86 -21.67
CA VAL A 129 -18.43 0.62 -20.84
C VAL A 129 -19.30 1.87 -20.75
N ARG A 130 -18.68 3.06 -20.69
CA ARG A 130 -19.34 4.36 -20.65
C ARG A 130 -19.95 4.83 -21.98
N LYS A 131 -19.69 4.15 -23.11
CA LYS A 131 -20.35 4.52 -24.39
C LYS A 131 -21.86 4.30 -24.24
N PRO A 132 -22.74 5.28 -24.55
CA PRO A 132 -24.18 5.17 -24.30
C PRO A 132 -24.84 3.92 -24.93
N ALA A 133 -24.41 3.57 -26.15
CA ALA A 133 -24.88 2.37 -26.85
C ALA A 133 -24.46 1.06 -26.16
N ASN A 134 -23.28 1.06 -25.53
CA ASN A 134 -22.76 -0.09 -24.80
C ASN A 134 -23.38 -0.20 -23.42
N ALA A 135 -23.42 0.90 -22.66
CA ALA A 135 -23.99 0.99 -21.32
C ALA A 135 -25.42 0.41 -21.27
N THR A 136 -26.27 0.79 -22.23
CA THR A 136 -27.64 0.23 -22.35
C THR A 136 -27.63 -1.29 -22.46
N THR A 137 -26.75 -1.85 -23.30
CA THR A 137 -26.68 -3.30 -23.55
C THR A 137 -26.04 -4.04 -22.37
N LEU A 138 -25.00 -3.47 -21.76
CA LEU A 138 -24.32 -4.01 -20.58
C LEU A 138 -25.23 -4.01 -19.35
N GLY A 139 -26.08 -2.98 -19.20
CA GLY A 139 -27.10 -2.90 -18.16
C GLY A 139 -28.08 -4.08 -18.18
N THR A 140 -28.40 -4.63 -19.37
CA THR A 140 -29.21 -5.86 -19.48
C THR A 140 -28.54 -7.11 -18.88
N LYS A 141 -27.24 -7.01 -18.57
CA LYS A 141 -26.41 -8.05 -17.95
C LYS A 141 -25.94 -7.69 -16.54
N GLY A 142 -26.46 -6.60 -15.96
CA GLY A 142 -26.22 -6.21 -14.58
C GLY A 142 -25.00 -5.33 -14.34
N TRP A 143 -24.43 -4.72 -15.39
CA TRP A 143 -23.42 -3.67 -15.24
C TRP A 143 -24.12 -2.33 -14.98
N LEU A 144 -23.74 -1.63 -13.92
CA LEU A 144 -24.37 -0.38 -13.48
C LEU A 144 -23.37 0.79 -13.46
N ASP A 145 -23.87 2.01 -13.31
CA ASP A 145 -23.03 3.22 -13.20
C ASP A 145 -22.06 3.11 -11.99
N ASP A 146 -22.49 2.49 -10.88
CA ASP A 146 -21.63 2.19 -9.73
C ASP A 146 -20.42 1.31 -10.09
N ASP A 147 -20.55 0.42 -11.09
CA ASP A 147 -19.44 -0.41 -11.57
C ASP A 147 -18.44 0.40 -12.41
N ASP A 148 -18.93 1.41 -13.14
CA ASP A 148 -18.06 2.37 -13.86
C ASP A 148 -17.22 3.18 -12.87
N GLU A 149 -17.85 3.71 -11.82
CA GLU A 149 -17.16 4.43 -10.75
C GLU A 149 -16.14 3.54 -10.03
N ALA A 150 -16.51 2.29 -9.73
CA ALA A 150 -15.59 1.35 -9.08
C ALA A 150 -14.37 1.00 -9.96
N LEU A 151 -14.52 0.92 -11.29
CA LEU A 151 -13.42 0.70 -12.21
C LEU A 151 -12.54 1.96 -12.35
N GLU A 152 -13.13 3.15 -12.40
CA GLU A 152 -12.40 4.43 -12.43
C GLU A 152 -11.54 4.61 -11.18
N LEU A 153 -12.12 4.42 -9.98
CA LEU A 153 -11.40 4.51 -8.71
C LEU A 153 -10.24 3.50 -8.64
N ALA A 154 -10.39 2.31 -9.22
CA ALA A 154 -9.32 1.31 -9.26
C ALA A 154 -8.17 1.73 -10.21
N ILE A 155 -8.47 2.45 -11.29
CA ILE A 155 -7.46 3.01 -12.21
C ILE A 155 -6.72 4.15 -11.51
N GLU A 156 -7.44 5.13 -10.94
CA GLU A 156 -6.86 6.28 -10.25
C GLU A 156 -5.95 5.85 -9.09
N ALA A 157 -6.38 4.88 -8.29
CA ALA A 157 -5.61 4.38 -7.16
C ALA A 157 -4.23 3.81 -7.55
N LEU A 158 -4.08 3.32 -8.78
CA LEU A 158 -2.83 2.82 -9.34
C LEU A 158 -2.04 3.90 -10.09
N ASP A 159 -2.68 4.86 -10.74
CA ASP A 159 -2.01 6.01 -11.35
C ASP A 159 -1.22 6.82 -10.31
N ASP A 160 -1.85 7.16 -9.18
CA ASP A 160 -1.19 7.84 -8.05
C ASP A 160 0.03 7.05 -7.53
N THR A 161 -0.07 5.73 -7.63
CA THR A 161 0.98 4.81 -7.21
C THR A 161 2.16 4.81 -8.19
N ASP A 162 1.89 4.85 -9.50
CA ASP A 162 2.91 4.90 -10.56
C ASP A 162 3.70 6.21 -10.53
N GLU A 163 3.01 7.36 -10.35
CA GLU A 163 3.68 8.65 -10.16
C GLU A 163 4.61 8.65 -8.94
N THR A 164 4.17 8.02 -7.84
CA THR A 164 4.98 7.84 -6.62
C THR A 164 6.23 6.97 -6.91
N GLN A 165 6.10 5.93 -7.74
CA GLN A 165 7.21 5.05 -8.10
C GLN A 165 8.22 5.72 -9.05
N GLU A 166 7.75 6.45 -10.07
CA GLU A 166 8.62 7.17 -11.00
C GLU A 166 9.38 8.29 -10.28
N ALA A 167 8.72 9.04 -9.40
CA ALA A 167 9.39 10.00 -8.53
C ALA A 167 10.46 9.31 -7.66
N ALA A 168 10.19 8.11 -7.15
CA ALA A 168 11.15 7.34 -6.36
C ALA A 168 12.37 6.87 -7.19
N LYS A 169 12.19 6.49 -8.47
CA LYS A 169 13.30 6.06 -9.36
C LYS A 169 14.28 7.18 -9.70
N THR A 170 13.81 8.43 -9.80
CA THR A 170 14.69 9.59 -10.08
C THR A 170 15.69 9.88 -8.96
N THR A 171 15.38 9.46 -7.73
CA THR A 171 16.23 9.68 -6.55
C THR A 171 17.05 8.44 -6.22
N LYS A 172 17.90 7.99 -7.16
CA LYS A 172 18.72 6.79 -6.95
C LYS A 172 19.77 7.03 -5.86
N ALA A 173 19.70 6.27 -4.77
CA ALA A 173 20.78 6.22 -3.77
C ALA A 173 22.00 5.48 -4.34
N SER A 174 23.14 6.15 -4.41
CA SER A 174 24.36 5.65 -5.08
C SER A 174 25.24 4.77 -4.18
N SER A 175 25.03 4.79 -2.85
CA SER A 175 25.81 3.99 -1.89
C SER A 175 24.97 3.25 -0.85
N THR A 176 25.56 2.24 -0.18
CA THR A 176 24.93 1.54 0.96
C THR A 176 24.65 2.47 2.15
N GLY A 177 25.49 3.49 2.35
CA GLY A 177 25.26 4.51 3.39
C GLY A 177 23.98 5.30 3.12
N ASP A 178 23.78 5.75 1.87
CA ASP A 178 22.59 6.50 1.47
C ASP A 178 21.31 5.67 1.60
N ARG A 179 21.38 4.37 1.29
CA ARG A 179 20.26 3.44 1.49
C ARG A 179 19.87 3.31 2.96
N ASN A 180 20.85 3.13 3.84
CA ASN A 180 20.60 3.04 5.28
C ASN A 180 20.05 4.35 5.84
N ALA A 181 20.57 5.49 5.38
CA ALA A 181 20.04 6.80 5.74
C ALA A 181 18.57 6.95 5.33
N LYS A 182 18.21 6.55 4.11
CA LYS A 182 16.81 6.56 3.63
C LYS A 182 15.90 5.62 4.41
N ALA A 183 16.39 4.43 4.75
CA ALA A 183 15.63 3.50 5.59
C ALA A 183 15.43 4.03 7.01
N ASN A 184 16.43 4.71 7.59
CA ASN A 184 16.31 5.38 8.87
C ASN A 184 15.32 6.56 8.81
N GLU A 185 15.38 7.37 7.74
CA GLU A 185 14.45 8.47 7.50
C GLU A 185 13.00 7.95 7.42
N LEU A 186 12.77 6.85 6.71
CA LEU A 186 11.46 6.21 6.64
C LEU A 186 11.02 5.72 8.01
N TYR A 187 11.89 5.06 8.75
CA TYR A 187 11.59 4.57 10.09
C TYR A 187 11.13 5.69 11.04
N GLU A 188 11.85 6.81 11.08
CA GLU A 188 11.49 7.96 11.91
C GLU A 188 10.19 8.63 11.44
N ALA A 189 9.96 8.70 10.12
CA ALA A 189 8.72 9.25 9.56
C ALA A 189 7.50 8.41 9.97
N LEU A 190 7.62 7.07 9.97
CA LEU A 190 6.55 6.18 10.44
C LEU A 190 6.27 6.34 11.93
N LEU A 191 7.31 6.47 12.76
CA LEU A 191 7.15 6.76 14.19
C LEU A 191 6.43 8.08 14.42
N THR A 192 6.68 9.07 13.56
CA THR A 192 5.99 10.37 13.60
C THR A 192 4.49 10.23 13.31
N VAL A 193 4.13 9.45 12.27
CA VAL A 193 2.71 9.15 11.95
C VAL A 193 2.04 8.39 13.10
N GLN A 194 2.71 7.38 13.66
CA GLN A 194 2.19 6.63 14.81
C GLN A 194 2.01 7.51 16.04
N ASN A 195 2.94 8.42 16.32
CA ASN A 195 2.81 9.35 17.43
C ASN A 195 1.61 10.29 17.23
N ALA A 196 1.42 10.83 16.02
CA ALA A 196 0.26 11.65 15.69
C ALA A 196 -1.07 10.88 15.92
N ALA A 197 -1.13 9.62 15.49
CA ALA A 197 -2.28 8.75 15.73
C ALA A 197 -2.47 8.43 17.22
N ASN A 198 -1.41 8.16 17.97
CA ASN A 198 -1.49 7.87 19.40
C ASN A 198 -2.04 9.08 20.20
N LEU A 199 -1.67 10.29 19.81
CA LEU A 199 -2.18 11.53 20.41
C LEU A 199 -3.64 11.81 20.01
N GLN A 200 -4.03 11.46 18.79
CA GLN A 200 -5.40 11.64 18.32
C GLN A 200 -6.37 10.61 18.92
N TRP A 201 -5.90 9.37 19.10
CA TRP A 201 -6.67 8.26 19.65
C TRP A 201 -5.94 7.64 20.84
N PRO A 202 -6.02 8.28 22.03
CA PRO A 202 -5.31 7.82 23.21
C PRO A 202 -5.77 6.42 23.66
N GLU A 203 -4.86 5.68 24.28
CA GLU A 203 -5.10 4.32 24.80
C GLU A 203 -6.12 4.28 25.94
N SER A 204 -6.24 5.37 26.69
CA SER A 204 -7.19 5.48 27.81
C SER A 204 -8.65 5.35 27.40
N ASN A 205 -8.96 5.52 26.11
CA ASN A 205 -10.29 5.30 25.57
C ASN A 205 -10.34 3.97 24.79
N GLY A 206 -10.97 2.96 25.39
CA GLY A 206 -11.11 1.63 24.79
C GLY A 206 -11.82 1.58 23.43
N ALA A 207 -12.65 2.59 23.10
CA ALA A 207 -13.30 2.68 21.79
C ALA A 207 -12.30 2.89 20.64
N ASN A 208 -11.08 3.35 20.96
CA ASN A 208 -10.03 3.60 19.97
C ASN A 208 -9.26 2.33 19.55
N ALA A 209 -9.50 1.18 20.18
CA ALA A 209 -8.67 -0.02 20.01
C ALA A 209 -8.52 -0.45 18.53
N THR A 210 -9.60 -0.41 17.75
CA THR A 210 -9.58 -0.76 16.33
C THR A 210 -8.70 0.20 15.52
N ILE A 211 -8.90 1.51 15.68
CA ILE A 211 -8.14 2.54 14.95
C ILE A 211 -6.66 2.47 15.34
N ARG A 212 -6.35 2.30 16.63
CA ARG A 212 -4.97 2.14 17.12
C ARG A 212 -4.27 0.94 16.50
N ALA A 213 -4.99 -0.17 16.31
CA ALA A 213 -4.46 -1.38 15.67
C ALA A 213 -4.17 -1.19 14.18
N GLU A 214 -4.95 -0.35 13.46
CA GLU A 214 -4.70 0.01 12.06
C GLU A 214 -3.39 0.78 11.91
N PHE A 215 -3.09 1.73 12.81
CA PHE A 215 -1.80 2.41 12.90
C PHE A 215 -0.67 1.55 13.49
N ARG A 216 -0.90 0.26 13.71
CA ARG A 216 0.09 -0.70 14.25
C ARG A 216 0.66 -0.28 15.61
N LEU A 217 -0.07 0.52 16.38
CA LEU A 217 0.36 0.96 17.71
C LEU A 217 0.50 -0.26 18.63
N GLY A 218 1.68 -0.40 19.25
CA GLY A 218 2.02 -1.57 20.08
C GLY A 218 2.44 -2.83 19.29
N LYS A 219 2.41 -2.80 17.96
CA LYS A 219 2.90 -3.88 17.07
C LYS A 219 4.19 -3.49 16.35
N PHE A 220 4.27 -2.24 15.90
CA PHE A 220 5.44 -1.66 15.26
C PHE A 220 5.96 -0.50 16.13
N PRO A 221 7.28 -0.40 16.38
CA PRO A 221 8.34 -1.34 15.99
C PRO A 221 8.18 -2.72 16.66
N PRO A 222 8.57 -3.83 15.99
CA PRO A 222 8.55 -5.15 16.61
C PRO A 222 9.43 -5.12 17.85
N ARG A 223 8.90 -5.51 19.01
CA ARG A 223 9.73 -5.74 20.19
C ARG A 223 10.70 -6.85 19.86
N ASN A 224 12.00 -6.61 20.01
CA ASN A 224 12.99 -7.67 19.93
C ASN A 224 12.61 -8.76 20.94
N SER A 225 12.18 -9.92 20.45
CA SER A 225 12.05 -11.14 21.25
C SER A 225 13.44 -11.74 21.50
N GLY A 226 14.34 -10.91 22.02
CA GLY A 226 15.68 -11.29 22.50
C GLY A 226 15.89 -10.57 23.82
N ASN A 227 15.90 -11.35 24.91
CA ASN A 227 15.89 -10.95 26.33
C ASN A 227 14.57 -10.45 26.91
N SER A 228 13.50 -11.22 26.72
CA SER A 228 12.35 -11.19 27.65
C SER A 228 12.07 -12.58 28.22
N GLU A 229 13.09 -13.32 28.61
CA GLU A 229 12.94 -14.40 29.58
C GLU A 229 13.91 -14.13 30.74
N GLU A 230 13.39 -14.33 31.95
CA GLU A 230 14.07 -14.19 33.23
C GLU A 230 14.14 -12.78 33.86
N LYS A 231 12.98 -12.29 34.31
CA LYS A 231 12.83 -11.67 35.64
C LYS A 231 11.37 -11.70 36.11
N LYS A 232 10.79 -12.90 36.15
CA LYS A 232 9.66 -13.25 37.02
C LYS A 232 10.02 -14.47 37.85
N LYS A 233 10.82 -14.27 38.90
CA LYS A 233 10.73 -14.96 40.21
C LYS A 233 11.81 -14.43 41.15
N ASN A 234 11.46 -14.35 42.43
CA ASN A 234 12.26 -13.98 43.61
C ASN A 234 12.29 -12.49 43.96
N LYS A 235 11.19 -12.02 44.54
CA LYS A 235 11.23 -10.97 45.56
C LYS A 235 11.73 -11.63 46.87
N PRO A 236 12.85 -11.20 47.49
CA PRO A 236 13.19 -11.68 48.81
C PRO A 236 12.19 -11.11 49.82
N THR A 237 11.56 -11.98 50.61
CA THR A 237 10.80 -11.57 51.79
C THR A 237 11.76 -10.98 52.84
N PRO A 238 11.40 -9.89 53.55
CA PRO A 238 12.21 -9.38 54.65
C PRO A 238 12.19 -10.37 55.83
N PRO A 239 13.30 -10.56 56.55
CA PRO A 239 13.32 -11.44 57.72
C PRO A 239 12.53 -10.82 58.88
N THR A 240 11.67 -11.63 59.50
CA THR A 240 10.98 -11.32 60.74
C THR A 240 11.99 -11.29 61.92
N PRO A 241 11.94 -10.31 62.83
CA PRO A 241 12.81 -10.28 64.00
C PRO A 241 12.38 -11.32 65.05
N PRO A 242 13.30 -12.07 65.68
CA PRO A 242 12.96 -12.89 66.83
C PRO A 242 12.84 -12.06 68.12
N ALA A 243 11.97 -12.53 69.02
CA ALA A 243 11.87 -12.11 70.42
C ALA A 243 13.00 -12.72 71.27
#